data_AF-A0A971EVB9-F1
#
_entry.id   AF-A0A971EVB9-F1
#
_cell.length_a   1.000
_cell.length_b   1.000
_cell.length_c   1.000
_cell.angle_alpha   90.00
_cell.angle_beta   90.00
_cell.angle_gamma   90.00
#
_symmetry.space_group_name_H-M   'P 1'
#
loop_
_entity.id
_entity.type
_entity.pdbx_description
1 polymer ?
#
loop_
_entity_poly.entity_id
_entity_poly.type
_entity_poly.pdbx_seq_one_letter_code
_entity_poly.pdbx_strand_id
1 'polypeptide(L)'
;MIPDLALYAAFMDSMKNPFLFVDTDHIIRYMNRAARAHYAAGEKLLGRSILACHNEDSQRQIVEIYEKMKDGLEEQLITDNARHQIYMRAVRDQSGNLLGYYERYEPPRQRDEKDR
;
A
#
# COMPACT_ATOMS: atom_id res chain seq x y z
N MET A 1 -10.92 25.40 -3.42
CA MET A 1 -11.64 24.54 -4.39
C MET A 1 -11.00 23.16 -4.29
N ILE A 2 -11.71 22.15 -3.81
CA ILE A 2 -11.19 20.78 -3.80
C ILE A 2 -11.18 20.32 -5.26
N PRO A 3 -10.05 19.88 -5.83
CA PRO A 3 -10.00 19.35 -7.17
C PRO A 3 -11.00 18.20 -7.37
N ASP A 4 -11.54 18.08 -8.58
CA ASP A 4 -12.51 17.05 -8.95
C ASP A 4 -11.96 15.64 -8.67
N LEU A 5 -12.79 14.76 -8.10
CA LEU A 5 -12.45 13.37 -7.86
C LEU A 5 -12.01 12.67 -9.15
N ALA A 6 -12.60 13.02 -10.29
CA ALA A 6 -12.20 12.48 -11.58
C ALA A 6 -10.76 12.88 -11.96
N LEU A 7 -10.35 14.11 -11.63
CA LEU A 7 -8.98 14.57 -11.84
C LEU A 7 -7.99 13.78 -10.97
N TYR A 8 -8.31 13.58 -9.69
CA TYR A 8 -7.47 12.79 -8.79
C TYR A 8 -7.35 11.33 -9.23
N ALA A 9 -8.46 10.71 -9.64
CA ALA A 9 -8.46 9.35 -10.16
C ALA A 9 -7.61 9.24 -11.44
N ALA A 10 -7.73 10.20 -12.37
CA ALA A 10 -6.92 10.23 -13.58
C ALA A 10 -5.43 10.41 -13.27
N PHE A 11 -5.08 11.27 -12.31
CA PHE A 11 -3.71 11.44 -11.84
C PHE A 11 -3.15 10.13 -11.25
N MET A 12 -3.88 9.47 -10.35
CA MET A 12 -3.45 8.19 -9.76
C MET A 12 -3.34 7.06 -10.80
N ASP A 13 -4.25 7.01 -11.77
CA ASP A 13 -4.21 6.03 -12.89
C ASP A 13 -3.08 6.30 -13.89
N SER A 14 -2.47 7.50 -13.87
CA SER A 14 -1.30 7.83 -14.67
C SER A 14 0.01 7.27 -14.08
N MET A 15 0.03 6.93 -12.78
CA MET A 15 1.21 6.41 -12.09
C MET A 15 1.57 5.00 -12.57
N LYS A 16 2.88 4.74 -12.70
CA LYS A 16 3.41 3.44 -13.17
C LYS A 16 3.40 2.35 -12.09
N ASN A 17 3.56 2.74 -10.83
CA ASN A 17 3.57 1.79 -9.72
C ASN A 17 2.13 1.37 -9.36
N PRO A 18 1.93 0.13 -8.91
CA PRO A 18 0.65 -0.31 -8.40
C PRO A 18 0.36 0.38 -7.07
N PHE A 19 -0.77 1.08 -6.99
CA PHE A 19 -1.30 1.67 -5.77
C PHE A 19 -2.66 1.04 -5.46
N LEU A 20 -2.74 0.44 -4.28
CA LEU A 20 -3.96 -0.15 -3.74
C LEU A 20 -4.13 0.39 -2.32
N PHE A 21 -5.25 1.06 -2.08
CA PHE A 21 -5.57 1.63 -0.77
C PHE A 21 -6.49 0.69 0.00
N VAL A 22 -6.10 0.42 1.24
CA VAL A 22 -6.83 -0.39 2.21
C VAL A 22 -7.27 0.53 3.35
N ASP A 23 -8.54 0.48 3.72
CA ASP A 23 -9.07 1.27 4.84
C ASP A 23 -8.74 0.66 6.21
N THR A 24 -9.27 1.30 7.27
CA THR A 24 -9.10 0.88 8.67
C THR A 24 -9.78 -0.45 9.03
N ASP A 25 -10.70 -0.93 8.19
CA ASP A 25 -11.35 -2.25 8.33
C ASP A 25 -10.62 -3.34 7.50
N HIS A 26 -9.42 -3.02 7.03
CA HIS A 26 -8.61 -3.86 6.15
C HIS A 26 -9.30 -4.18 4.81
N ILE A 27 -10.21 -3.32 4.33
CA ILE A 27 -10.94 -3.48 3.08
C ILE A 27 -10.27 -2.68 1.96
N ILE A 28 -10.09 -3.32 0.81
CA ILE A 28 -9.53 -2.69 -0.39
C ILE A 28 -10.57 -1.72 -0.97
N ARG A 29 -10.31 -0.42 -0.90
CA ARG A 29 -11.26 0.62 -1.34
C ARG A 29 -10.92 1.27 -2.67
N TYR A 30 -9.65 1.22 -3.07
CA TYR A 30 -9.22 1.81 -4.32
C TYR A 30 -8.03 1.05 -4.90
N MET A 31 -7.98 1.00 -6.23
CA MET A 31 -6.87 0.46 -7.00
C MET A 31 -6.63 1.37 -8.21
N ASN A 32 -5.40 1.80 -8.44
CA ASN A 32 -5.06 2.50 -9.67
C ASN A 32 -4.91 1.53 -10.87
N ARG A 33 -4.82 2.05 -12.09
CA ARG A 33 -4.69 1.25 -13.32
C ARG A 33 -3.53 0.25 -13.27
N ALA A 34 -2.39 0.64 -12.72
CA ALA A 34 -1.25 -0.25 -12.56
C ALA A 34 -1.54 -1.41 -11.59
N ALA A 35 -2.18 -1.16 -10.44
CA ALA A 35 -2.58 -2.20 -9.50
C ALA A 35 -3.57 -3.19 -10.11
N ARG A 36 -4.57 -2.67 -10.86
CA ARG A 36 -5.56 -3.51 -11.55
C ARG A 36 -4.93 -4.46 -12.57
N ALA A 37 -3.84 -4.04 -13.22
CA ALA A 37 -3.07 -4.87 -14.14
C ALA A 37 -2.04 -5.78 -13.43
N HIS A 38 -1.55 -5.37 -12.26
CA HIS A 38 -0.52 -6.09 -11.50
C HIS A 38 -1.06 -7.35 -10.82
N TYR A 39 -2.23 -7.26 -10.16
CA TYR A 39 -2.80 -8.38 -9.43
C TYR A 39 -3.67 -9.26 -10.34
N ALA A 40 -3.51 -10.58 -10.28
CA ALA A 40 -4.23 -11.52 -11.14
C ALA A 40 -5.76 -11.43 -11.02
N ALA A 41 -6.27 -11.12 -9.83
CA ALA A 41 -7.70 -10.92 -9.60
C ALA A 41 -8.21 -9.53 -10.05
N GLY A 42 -7.31 -8.60 -10.36
CA GLY A 42 -7.62 -7.25 -10.84
C GLY A 42 -8.65 -6.52 -9.96
N GLU A 43 -9.61 -5.86 -10.60
CA GLU A 43 -10.69 -5.11 -9.94
C GLU A 43 -11.56 -5.94 -8.99
N LYS A 44 -11.58 -7.26 -9.13
CA LYS A 44 -12.39 -8.14 -8.26
C LYS A 44 -11.93 -8.13 -6.79
N LEU A 45 -10.76 -7.55 -6.52
CA LEU A 45 -10.24 -7.33 -5.17
C LEU A 45 -10.92 -6.16 -4.46
N LEU A 46 -11.53 -5.21 -5.18
CA LEU A 46 -12.25 -4.10 -4.57
C LEU A 46 -13.38 -4.62 -3.66
N GLY A 47 -13.47 -4.05 -2.45
CA GLY A 47 -14.43 -4.46 -1.43
C GLY A 47 -14.07 -5.73 -0.67
N ARG A 48 -12.96 -6.41 -1.01
CA ARG A 48 -12.48 -7.56 -0.24
C ARG A 48 -11.54 -7.13 0.88
N SER A 49 -11.47 -7.94 1.93
CA SER A 49 -10.44 -7.79 2.95
C SER A 49 -9.07 -8.20 2.38
N ILE A 50 -8.04 -7.37 2.60
CA ILE A 50 -6.65 -7.72 2.24
C ILE A 50 -6.16 -8.91 3.06
N LEU A 51 -6.68 -9.12 4.28
CA LEU A 51 -6.32 -10.25 5.13
C LEU A 51 -6.71 -11.58 4.50
N ALA A 52 -7.86 -11.63 3.80
CA ALA A 52 -8.31 -12.82 3.08
C ALA A 52 -7.45 -13.17 1.86
N CYS A 53 -6.53 -12.28 1.44
CA CYS A 53 -5.60 -12.50 0.34
C CYS A 53 -4.24 -13.06 0.80
N HIS A 54 -4.01 -13.14 2.11
CA HIS A 54 -2.71 -13.43 2.70
C HIS A 54 -2.75 -14.67 3.60
N ASN A 55 -1.60 -15.31 3.76
CA ASN A 55 -1.43 -16.39 4.74
C ASN A 55 -1.42 -15.82 6.17
N GLU A 56 -1.46 -16.70 7.18
CA GLU A 56 -1.55 -16.30 8.60
C GLU A 56 -0.37 -15.43 9.06
N ASP A 57 0.85 -15.71 8.60
CA ASP A 57 2.04 -14.93 8.94
C ASP A 57 1.95 -13.50 8.43
N SER A 58 1.59 -13.33 7.16
CA SER A 58 1.39 -12.02 6.54
C SER A 58 0.21 -11.28 7.17
N GLN A 59 -0.87 -11.98 7.54
CA GLN A 59 -1.99 -11.36 8.26
C GLN A 59 -1.53 -10.80 9.62
N ARG A 60 -0.77 -11.57 10.40
CA ARG A 60 -0.20 -11.09 11.67
C ARG A 60 0.66 -9.85 11.47
N GLN A 61 1.56 -9.88 10.48
CA GLN A 61 2.42 -8.74 10.18
C GLN A 61 1.62 -7.48 9.79
N ILE A 62 0.59 -7.61 8.96
CA ILE A 62 -0.29 -6.50 8.56
C ILE A 62 -0.96 -5.87 9.79
N VAL A 63 -1.54 -6.70 10.66
CA VAL A 63 -2.25 -6.24 11.86
C VAL A 63 -1.28 -5.55 12.83
N GLU A 64 -0.11 -6.13 13.09
CA GLU A 64 0.90 -5.53 13.98
C GLU A 64 1.39 -4.16 13.48
N ILE A 65 1.62 -4.03 12.17
CA ILE A 65 2.03 -2.75 11.58
C ILE A 65 0.89 -1.74 11.66
N TYR A 66 -0.33 -2.17 11.40
CA TYR A 66 -1.51 -1.31 11.50
C TYR A 66 -1.71 -0.76 12.91
N GLU A 67 -1.54 -1.57 13.96
CA GLU A 67 -1.61 -1.08 15.35
C GLU A 67 -0.54 -0.01 15.61
N LYS A 68 0.70 -0.21 15.14
CA LYS A 68 1.73 0.84 15.24
C LYS A 68 1.37 2.11 14.46
N MET A 69 0.65 1.99 13.34
CA MET A 69 0.16 3.15 12.59
C MET A 69 -0.91 3.92 13.35
N LYS A 70 -1.75 3.26 14.16
CA LYS A 70 -2.65 3.97 15.07
C LYS A 70 -1.85 4.83 16.07
N ASP A 71 -0.68 4.36 16.49
CA ASP A 71 0.23 5.06 17.39
C ASP A 71 1.17 6.06 16.68
N GLY A 72 0.97 6.34 15.39
CA GLY A 72 1.70 7.38 14.66
C GLY A 72 2.84 6.90 13.76
N LEU A 73 3.01 5.58 13.57
CA LEU A 73 3.94 5.07 12.56
C LEU A 73 3.50 5.54 11.16
N GLU A 74 4.45 6.08 10.39
CA GLU A 74 4.20 6.56 9.03
C GLU A 74 4.40 5.47 7.98
N GLU A 75 5.47 4.67 8.11
CA GLU A 75 5.71 3.52 7.25
C GLU A 75 6.63 2.48 7.90
N GLN A 76 6.53 1.23 7.46
CA GLN A 76 7.44 0.16 7.84
C GLN A 76 7.82 -0.67 6.61
N LEU A 77 9.11 -0.99 6.50
CA LEU A 77 9.64 -1.90 5.49
C LEU A 77 9.12 -3.33 5.76
N ILE A 78 8.45 -3.93 4.78
CA ILE A 78 7.89 -5.28 4.86
C ILE A 78 8.61 -6.27 3.94
N THR A 79 9.28 -5.78 2.90
CA THR A 79 10.09 -6.61 2.00
C THR A 79 11.32 -5.83 1.54
N ASP A 80 12.48 -6.46 1.62
CA ASP A 80 13.73 -5.97 1.03
C ASP A 80 14.40 -7.12 0.30
N ASN A 81 14.38 -7.07 -1.04
CA ASN A 81 14.99 -8.09 -1.87
C ASN A 81 15.70 -7.46 -3.08
N ALA A 82 16.38 -8.29 -3.87
CA ALA A 82 17.15 -7.84 -5.02
C ALA A 82 16.32 -7.16 -6.14
N ARG A 83 14.99 -7.24 -6.09
CA ARG A 83 14.07 -6.66 -7.08
C ARG A 83 13.43 -5.36 -6.61
N HIS A 84 13.10 -5.24 -5.33
CA HIS A 84 12.38 -4.10 -4.79
C HIS A 84 12.47 -4.03 -3.26
N GLN A 85 12.21 -2.83 -2.75
CA GLN A 85 11.79 -2.62 -1.37
C GLN A 85 10.29 -2.32 -1.36
N ILE A 86 9.55 -2.92 -0.42
CA ILE A 86 8.11 -2.65 -0.22
C ILE A 86 7.91 -2.17 1.20
N TYR A 87 7.23 -1.06 1.33
CA TYR A 87 6.82 -0.46 2.60
C TYR A 87 5.30 -0.52 2.72
N MET A 88 4.80 -0.86 3.90
CA MET A 88 3.41 -0.55 4.26
C MET A 88 3.41 0.89 4.79
N ARG A 89 2.63 1.77 4.17
CA ARG A 89 2.63 3.21 4.45
C ARG A 89 1.23 3.72 4.83
N ALA A 90 1.15 4.48 5.91
CA ALA A 90 -0.08 5.08 6.41
C ALA A 90 -0.61 6.17 5.47
N VAL A 91 -1.93 6.29 5.41
CA VAL A 91 -2.64 7.41 4.79
C VAL A 91 -3.40 8.13 5.89
N ARG A 92 -3.17 9.43 6.03
CA ARG A 92 -3.81 10.26 7.05
C ARG A 92 -4.57 11.41 6.43
N ASP A 93 -5.62 11.86 7.12
CA ASP A 93 -6.28 13.12 6.79
C ASP A 93 -5.48 14.34 7.26
N GLN A 94 -6.02 15.54 7.03
CA GLN A 94 -5.38 16.80 7.41
C GLN A 94 -5.24 16.99 8.93
N SER A 95 -6.02 16.26 9.72
CA SER A 95 -5.96 16.27 11.18
C SER A 95 -5.03 15.19 11.74
N GLY A 96 -4.43 14.37 10.87
CA GLY A 96 -3.54 13.27 11.25
C GLY A 96 -4.27 11.95 11.56
N ASN A 97 -5.58 11.87 11.37
CA ASN A 97 -6.32 10.65 11.60
C ASN A 97 -5.94 9.61 10.55
N LEU A 98 -5.68 8.37 11.01
CA LEU A 98 -5.39 7.26 10.12
C LEU A 98 -6.64 6.88 9.32
N LEU A 99 -6.57 7.01 7.99
CA LEU A 99 -7.63 6.60 7.07
C LEU A 99 -7.42 5.17 6.56
N GLY A 100 -6.20 4.67 6.62
CA GLY A 100 -5.82 3.37 6.07
C GLY A 100 -4.35 3.35 5.68
N TYR A 101 -4.00 2.47 4.74
CA TYR A 101 -2.62 2.28 4.30
C TYR A 101 -2.55 1.73 2.87
N TYR A 102 -1.34 1.75 2.30
CA TYR A 102 -1.04 1.16 1.00
C TYR A 102 0.38 0.60 0.97
N GLU A 103 0.69 -0.22 -0.04
CA GLU A 103 2.05 -0.68 -0.31
C GLU A 103 2.79 0.32 -1.21
N ARG A 104 3.93 0.83 -0.74
CA ARG A 104 4.83 1.69 -1.51
C ARG A 104 6.02 0.88 -2.00
N TYR A 105 6.21 0.86 -3.32
CA TYR A 105 7.30 0.17 -3.99
C TYR A 105 8.46 1.12 -4.27
N GLU A 106 9.66 0.69 -3.92
CA GLU A 106 10.92 1.37 -4.23
C GLU A 106 11.89 0.43 -4.95
N PRO A 107 12.85 0.99 -5.73
CA PRO A 107 13.96 0.21 -6.28
C PRO A 107 14.70 -0.57 -5.18
N PRO A 108 15.37 -1.68 -5.53
CA PRO A 108 16.18 -2.41 -4.57
C PRO A 108 17.31 -1.51 -4.07
N ARG A 109 17.69 -1.66 -2.80
CA ARG A 109 18.81 -0.93 -2.23
C ARG A 109 20.06 -1.19 -3.07
N GLN A 110 20.77 -0.14 -3.47
CA GLN A 110 22.11 -0.31 -4.03
C GLN A 110 22.98 -0.93 -2.94
N ARG A 111 23.40 -2.18 -3.15
CA ARG A 111 24.39 -2.83 -2.30
C ARG A 111 25.75 -2.38 -2.80
N ASP A 112 26.50 -1.67 -1.97
CA ASP A 112 27.87 -1.30 -2.30
C ASP A 112 28.70 -2.58 -2.49
N GLU A 113 29.66 -2.56 -3.41
CA GLU A 113 30.55 -3.71 -3.72
C GLU A 113 31.33 -4.24 -2.49
N LYS A 114 31.32 -3.52 -1.36
CA LYS A 114 32.00 -3.89 -0.11
C LYS A 114 31.25 -4.91 0.75
N ASP A 115 29.98 -5.21 0.43
CA ASP A 115 29.16 -6.19 1.17
C ASP A 115 29.08 -7.56 0.46
N ARG A 116 29.98 -7.82 -0.51
CA ARG A 116 30.06 -9.10 -1.25
C ARG A 116 31.23 -9.96 -0.83
#